data_AF-A0A955B563-F1
#
_entry.id   AF-A0A955B563-F1
#
_cell.length_a   1.000
_cell.length_b   1.000
_cell.length_c   1.000
_cell.angle_alpha   90.00
_cell.angle_beta   90.00
_cell.angle_gamma   90.00
#
_symmetry.space_group_name_H-M   'P 1'
#
loop_
_entity.id
_entity.type
_entity.pdbx_description
1 polymer ?
#
loop_
_entity_poly.entity_id
_entity_poly.type
_entity_poly.pdbx_seq_one_letter_code
_entity_poly.pdbx_strand_id
1 'polypeptide(L)'
;MNNIHEPKPWMNYALVSAGAYNLVWGGIAIAMPQTMLLWLGVEAPNNAAVFWQCIGMMVAVYGFAYLIAARNPFQLWAITFVGLLGKIFGPIGFVVAVANEVLPLTFGWTILFNDLIWWIPFGIILWSGIKDSHAQSSAHEEPEADDPIRELLTNTGRRLDELADVAPQMVVFLRHAGCTFCRQSLADISAVRKQIEANGCGIVFVHLGQEDDDSIDVFKKYGVDDLPRISDPRCRLYRQFGLDLGGFSELFGLRVWLRGFWFGVVNGHGIGAVKGNSFQMPGVYLYHCGIVLDGFRHESASDRPNYIALARQIQVEDNAIAV
;
A
#
# COMPACT_ATOMS: atom_id res chain seq x y z
N MET A 1 -20.24 -9.74 0.57
CA MET A 1 -19.16 -8.79 0.91
C MET A 1 -18.25 -9.48 1.90
N ASN A 2 -17.03 -9.86 1.50
CA ASN A 2 -16.05 -10.38 2.45
C ASN A 2 -15.60 -9.19 3.32
N ASN A 3 -15.76 -9.27 4.65
CA ASN A 3 -15.16 -8.31 5.57
C ASN A 3 -13.64 -8.37 5.40
N ILE A 4 -13.09 -7.49 4.56
CA ILE A 4 -11.64 -7.36 4.33
C ILE A 4 -10.95 -6.77 5.59
N HIS A 5 -11.74 -6.23 6.51
CA HIS A 5 -11.30 -5.49 7.70
C HIS A 5 -11.18 -6.34 8.98
N GLU A 6 -11.59 -7.61 8.95
CA GLU A 6 -11.44 -8.49 10.11
C GLU A 6 -10.32 -9.52 9.90
N PRO A 7 -9.39 -9.68 10.86
CA PRO A 7 -8.37 -10.70 10.78
C PRO A 7 -9.02 -12.08 10.73
N LYS A 8 -8.68 -12.86 9.71
CA LYS A 8 -9.19 -14.23 9.56
C LYS A 8 -8.72 -15.08 10.76
N PRO A 9 -9.52 -16.04 11.26
CA PRO A 9 -9.17 -16.83 12.44
C PRO A 9 -7.79 -17.50 12.38
N TRP A 10 -7.36 -17.95 11.19
CA TRP A 10 -6.04 -18.56 10.99
C TRP A 10 -4.87 -17.61 11.33
N MET A 11 -5.05 -16.29 11.18
CA MET A 11 -4.02 -15.29 11.48
C MET A 11 -3.73 -15.27 12.99
N ASN A 12 -4.79 -15.35 13.79
CA ASN A 12 -4.68 -15.46 15.25
C ASN A 12 -3.98 -16.78 15.62
N TYR A 13 -4.41 -17.90 15.01
CA TYR A 13 -3.79 -19.20 15.27
C TYR A 13 -2.31 -19.26 14.86
N ALA A 14 -1.93 -18.60 13.77
CA ALA A 14 -0.54 -18.52 13.32
C ALA A 14 0.33 -17.77 14.35
N LEU A 15 -0.13 -16.63 14.85
CA LEU A 15 0.57 -15.86 15.88
C LEU A 15 0.59 -16.58 17.23
N VAL A 16 -0.50 -17.26 17.62
CA VAL A 16 -0.52 -18.09 18.84
C VAL A 16 0.47 -19.24 18.73
N SER A 17 0.50 -19.92 17.58
CA SER A 17 1.41 -21.04 17.33
C SER A 17 2.86 -20.57 17.34
N ALA A 18 3.15 -19.44 16.70
CA ALA A 18 4.47 -18.81 16.76
C ALA A 18 4.85 -18.44 18.20
N GLY A 19 3.92 -17.83 18.94
CA GLY A 19 4.12 -17.46 20.34
C GLY A 19 4.47 -18.65 21.22
N ALA A 20 3.64 -19.68 21.20
CA ALA A 20 3.85 -20.91 21.97
C ALA A 20 5.15 -21.61 21.58
N TYR A 21 5.43 -21.73 20.28
CA TYR A 21 6.67 -22.32 19.77
C TYR A 21 7.91 -21.59 20.31
N ASN A 22 7.94 -20.25 20.22
CA ASN A 22 9.10 -19.47 20.66
C ASN A 22 9.27 -19.49 22.19
N LEU A 23 8.18 -19.57 22.96
CA LEU A 23 8.26 -19.76 24.41
C LEU A 23 8.85 -21.12 24.78
N VAL A 24 8.41 -22.20 24.12
CA VAL A 24 8.96 -23.54 24.36
C VAL A 24 10.43 -23.60 23.94
N TRP A 25 10.74 -23.12 22.74
CA TRP A 25 12.11 -23.13 22.21
C TRP A 25 13.05 -22.29 23.09
N GLY A 26 12.64 -21.06 23.44
CA GLY A 26 13.41 -20.17 24.30
C GLY A 26 13.55 -20.73 25.73
N GLY A 27 12.50 -21.35 26.27
CA GLY A 27 12.53 -22.01 27.57
C GLY A 27 13.52 -23.18 27.62
N ILE A 28 13.57 -24.01 26.56
CA ILE A 28 14.56 -25.09 26.44
C ILE A 28 15.98 -24.51 26.33
N ALA A 29 16.17 -23.47 25.51
CA ALA A 29 17.47 -22.80 25.36
C ALA A 29 17.99 -22.19 26.68
N ILE A 30 17.09 -21.70 27.54
CA ILE A 30 17.43 -21.17 28.87
C ILE A 30 17.72 -22.31 29.85
N ALA A 31 16.84 -23.30 29.94
CA ALA A 31 16.91 -24.34 30.97
C ALA A 31 18.02 -25.38 30.71
N MET A 32 18.30 -25.68 29.44
CA MET A 32 19.21 -26.75 29.02
C MET A 32 20.09 -26.33 27.82
N PRO A 33 20.89 -25.25 27.93
CA PRO A 33 21.61 -24.67 26.80
C PRO A 33 22.64 -25.63 26.19
N GLN A 34 23.43 -26.34 27.01
CA GLN A 34 24.44 -27.27 26.49
C GLN A 34 23.80 -28.45 25.76
N THR A 35 22.74 -29.04 26.34
CA THR A 35 22.02 -30.15 25.74
C THR A 35 21.40 -29.78 24.40
N MET A 36 20.81 -28.59 24.33
CA MET A 36 20.21 -28.08 23.09
C MET A 36 21.27 -27.84 22.02
N LEU A 37 22.40 -27.23 22.35
CA LEU A 37 23.50 -27.01 21.41
C LEU A 37 24.05 -28.35 20.87
N LEU A 38 24.17 -29.37 21.72
CA LEU A 38 24.55 -30.72 21.30
C LEU A 38 23.55 -31.34 20.31
N TRP A 39 22.23 -31.18 20.54
CA TRP A 39 21.22 -31.64 19.57
C TRP A 39 21.35 -30.97 18.20
N LEU A 40 21.87 -29.74 18.18
CA LEU A 40 22.13 -28.98 16.97
C LEU A 40 23.50 -29.28 16.34
N GLY A 41 24.29 -30.17 16.95
CA GLY A 41 25.63 -30.55 16.49
C GLY A 41 26.71 -29.53 16.85
N VAL A 42 26.49 -28.71 17.88
CA VAL A 42 27.41 -27.68 18.33
C VAL A 42 27.95 -28.03 19.73
N GLU A 43 29.23 -28.36 19.80
CA GLU A 43 29.96 -28.47 21.07
C GLU A 43 30.46 -27.10 21.49
N ALA A 44 29.83 -26.52 22.51
CA ALA A 44 30.04 -25.13 22.89
C ALA A 44 30.68 -25.01 24.30
N PRO A 45 31.68 -24.14 24.48
CA PRO A 45 32.20 -23.82 25.81
C PRO A 45 31.15 -23.10 26.68
N ASN A 46 31.37 -23.08 28.00
CA ASN A 46 30.39 -22.55 28.96
C ASN A 46 29.96 -21.10 28.68
N ASN A 47 30.86 -20.25 28.21
CA ASN A 47 30.54 -18.87 27.81
C ASN A 47 29.58 -18.82 26.61
N ALA A 48 29.75 -19.69 25.62
CA ALA A 48 28.84 -19.81 24.48
C ALA A 48 27.45 -20.31 24.91
N ALA A 49 27.38 -21.22 25.89
CA ALA A 49 26.12 -21.64 26.49
C ALA A 49 25.37 -20.46 27.14
N VAL A 50 26.07 -19.54 27.82
CA VAL A 50 25.47 -18.31 28.38
C VAL A 50 24.90 -17.41 27.27
N PHE A 51 25.63 -17.21 26.18
CA PHE A 51 25.11 -16.45 25.03
C PHE A 51 23.90 -17.13 24.39
N TRP A 52 23.88 -18.45 24.35
CA TRP A 52 22.72 -19.22 23.88
C TRP A 52 21.49 -19.03 24.77
N GLN A 53 21.67 -18.96 26.10
CA GLN A 53 20.58 -18.60 27.02
C GLN A 53 20.07 -17.17 26.77
N CYS A 54 20.97 -16.22 26.49
CA CYS A 54 20.57 -14.87 26.11
C CYS A 54 19.72 -14.85 24.82
N ILE A 55 20.10 -15.67 23.82
CA ILE A 55 19.29 -15.86 22.61
C ILE A 55 17.94 -16.48 22.97
N GLY A 56 17.92 -17.52 23.81
CA GLY A 56 16.70 -18.15 24.30
C GLY A 56 15.74 -17.18 24.97
N MET A 57 16.27 -16.27 25.81
CA MET A 57 15.50 -15.18 26.42
C MET A 57 14.91 -14.24 25.37
N MET A 58 15.70 -13.77 24.40
CA MET A 58 15.18 -12.90 23.33
C MET A 58 14.06 -13.59 22.53
N VAL A 59 14.25 -14.87 22.20
CA VAL A 59 13.23 -15.67 21.50
C VAL A 59 11.96 -15.83 22.36
N ALA A 60 12.09 -16.08 23.66
CA ALA A 60 10.94 -16.16 24.56
C ALA A 60 10.17 -14.83 24.65
N VAL A 61 10.88 -13.68 24.69
CA VAL A 61 10.25 -12.34 24.65
C VAL A 61 9.45 -12.16 23.36
N TYR A 62 9.98 -12.56 22.20
CA TYR A 62 9.21 -12.57 20.96
C TYR A 62 7.98 -13.49 21.06
N GLY A 63 8.11 -14.63 21.74
CA GLY A 63 6.99 -15.53 22.03
C GLY A 63 5.81 -14.81 22.70
N PHE A 64 6.08 -14.05 23.76
CA PHE A 64 5.06 -13.21 24.41
C PHE A 64 4.51 -12.13 23.48
N ALA A 65 5.38 -11.49 22.69
CA ALA A 65 4.97 -10.46 21.74
C ALA A 65 3.97 -11.02 20.71
N TYR A 66 4.20 -12.21 20.16
CA TYR A 66 3.28 -12.86 19.22
C TYR A 66 1.93 -13.21 19.86
N LEU A 67 1.92 -13.67 21.12
CA LEU A 67 0.68 -13.92 21.85
C LEU A 67 -0.14 -12.64 22.09
N ILE A 68 0.54 -11.52 22.32
CA ILE A 68 -0.11 -10.21 22.44
C ILE A 68 -0.66 -9.78 21.07
N ALA A 69 0.15 -9.87 20.01
CA ALA A 69 -0.25 -9.53 18.65
C ALA A 69 -1.44 -10.38 18.17
N ALA A 70 -1.54 -11.65 18.58
CA ALA A 70 -2.65 -12.53 18.22
C ALA A 70 -4.03 -12.05 18.69
N ARG A 71 -4.10 -11.15 19.68
CA ARG A 71 -5.38 -10.57 20.16
C ARG A 71 -5.94 -9.54 19.18
N ASN A 72 -5.07 -8.85 18.47
CA ASN A 72 -5.46 -7.87 17.45
C ASN A 72 -4.36 -7.76 16.37
N PRO A 73 -4.28 -8.72 15.44
CA PRO A 73 -3.16 -8.81 14.48
C PRO A 73 -3.00 -7.59 13.59
N PHE A 74 -4.10 -6.91 13.25
CA PHE A 74 -4.08 -5.75 12.36
C PHE A 74 -3.64 -4.49 13.10
N GLN A 75 -4.17 -4.20 14.30
CA GLN A 75 -3.72 -3.02 15.06
C GLN A 75 -2.29 -3.16 15.60
N LEU A 76 -1.88 -4.39 15.92
CA LEU A 76 -0.56 -4.69 16.46
C LEU A 76 0.42 -5.18 15.39
N TRP A 77 0.22 -4.80 14.12
CA TRP A 77 1.03 -5.23 12.99
C TRP A 77 2.53 -4.96 13.20
N ALA A 78 2.88 -3.88 13.91
CA ALA A 78 4.26 -3.50 14.19
C ALA A 78 5.02 -4.58 15.00
N ILE A 79 4.33 -5.31 15.88
CA ILE A 79 4.93 -6.43 16.62
C ILE A 79 5.27 -7.57 15.66
N THR A 80 4.35 -7.92 14.76
CA THR A 80 4.56 -8.93 13.72
C THR A 80 5.68 -8.53 12.76
N PHE A 81 5.80 -7.23 12.44
CA PHE A 81 6.89 -6.68 11.63
C PHE A 81 8.26 -6.88 12.26
N VAL A 82 8.43 -6.47 13.53
CA VAL A 82 9.70 -6.65 14.25
C VAL A 82 10.05 -8.14 14.36
N GLY A 83 9.05 -8.99 14.60
CA GLY A 83 9.24 -10.44 14.59
C GLY A 83 9.68 -11.00 13.24
N LEU A 84 9.11 -10.52 12.14
CA LEU A 84 9.50 -10.92 10.79
C LEU A 84 10.94 -10.49 10.47
N LEU A 85 11.37 -9.30 10.89
CA LEU A 85 12.77 -8.86 10.74
C LEU A 85 13.74 -9.83 11.41
N GLY A 86 13.46 -10.23 12.65
CA GLY A 86 14.27 -11.22 13.36
C GLY A 86 14.39 -12.53 12.57
N LYS A 87 13.27 -12.98 11.98
CA LYS A 87 13.21 -14.19 11.16
C LYS A 87 13.85 -14.07 9.79
N ILE A 88 14.09 -12.86 9.29
CA ILE A 88 14.83 -12.64 8.04
C ILE A 88 16.34 -12.63 8.32
N PHE A 89 16.75 -11.98 9.41
CA PHE A 89 18.18 -11.87 9.74
C PHE A 89 18.80 -13.18 10.23
N GLY A 90 18.03 -14.08 10.86
CA GLY A 90 18.49 -15.41 11.27
C GLY A 90 19.06 -16.25 10.12
N PRO A 91 18.28 -16.52 9.04
CA PRO A 91 18.76 -17.23 7.86
C PRO A 91 19.96 -16.56 7.17
N ILE A 92 20.00 -15.23 7.10
CA ILE A 92 21.15 -14.50 6.52
C ILE A 92 22.41 -14.77 7.36
N GLY A 93 22.31 -14.64 8.69
CA GLY A 93 23.41 -14.95 9.60
C GLY A 93 23.86 -16.41 9.50
N PHE A 94 22.92 -17.34 9.35
CA PHE A 94 23.23 -18.77 9.15
C PHE A 94 23.99 -19.03 7.85
N VAL A 95 23.57 -18.45 6.73
CA VAL A 95 24.30 -18.59 5.44
C VAL A 95 25.73 -18.10 5.57
N VAL A 96 25.94 -16.95 6.22
CA VAL A 96 27.29 -16.42 6.50
C VAL A 96 28.07 -17.38 7.40
N ALA A 97 27.46 -17.92 8.46
CA ALA A 97 28.14 -18.82 9.39
C ALA A 97 28.55 -20.15 8.74
N VAL A 98 27.70 -20.72 7.88
CA VAL A 98 28.02 -21.93 7.09
C VAL A 98 29.12 -21.65 6.08
N ALA A 99 29.06 -20.50 5.37
CA ALA A 99 30.08 -20.12 4.40
C ALA A 99 31.47 -19.92 5.03
N ASN A 100 31.53 -19.61 6.32
CA ASN A 100 32.77 -19.48 7.09
C ASN A 100 33.08 -20.74 7.92
N GLU A 101 32.38 -21.86 7.70
CA GLU A 101 32.59 -23.14 8.41
C GLU A 101 32.44 -23.06 9.94
N VAL A 102 31.70 -22.06 10.44
CA VAL A 102 31.48 -21.83 11.87
C VAL A 102 30.33 -22.68 12.43
N LEU A 103 29.30 -22.93 11.61
CA LEU A 103 28.13 -23.72 12.01
C LEU A 103 27.90 -24.90 11.06
N PRO A 104 27.45 -26.06 11.58
CA PRO A 104 27.14 -27.21 10.75
C PRO A 104 25.86 -26.99 9.95
N LEU A 105 25.78 -27.60 8.75
CA LEU A 105 24.59 -27.55 7.90
C LEU A 105 23.33 -28.10 8.58
N THR A 106 23.48 -29.03 9.52
CA THR A 106 22.39 -29.60 10.33
C THR A 106 21.63 -28.55 11.13
N PHE A 107 22.28 -27.44 11.48
CA PHE A 107 21.65 -26.30 12.15
C PHE A 107 20.58 -25.64 11.27
N GLY A 108 20.58 -25.88 9.95
CA GLY A 108 19.55 -25.42 9.02
C GLY A 108 18.13 -25.92 9.37
N TRP A 109 18.00 -27.04 10.09
CA TRP A 109 16.69 -27.46 10.62
C TRP A 109 16.12 -26.46 11.63
N THR A 110 16.97 -25.89 12.48
CA THR A 110 16.58 -24.81 13.39
C THR A 110 16.06 -23.62 12.61
N ILE A 111 16.75 -23.23 11.54
CA ILE A 111 16.37 -22.10 10.68
C ILE A 111 15.03 -22.34 9.98
N LEU A 112 14.80 -23.55 9.48
CA LEU A 112 13.52 -23.89 8.84
C LEU A 112 12.35 -23.66 9.81
N PHE A 113 12.42 -24.21 11.02
CA PHE A 113 11.32 -24.17 11.98
C PHE A 113 11.25 -22.87 12.81
N ASN A 114 12.38 -22.20 13.06
CA ASN A 114 12.39 -20.92 13.78
C ASN A 114 12.05 -19.76 12.85
N ASP A 115 12.40 -19.83 11.57
CA ASP A 115 12.36 -18.67 10.69
C ASP A 115 11.47 -18.89 9.48
N LEU A 116 11.86 -19.77 8.56
CA LEU A 116 11.35 -19.80 7.19
C LEU A 116 9.85 -20.10 7.09
N ILE A 117 9.35 -21.07 7.88
CA ILE A 117 7.92 -21.45 7.85
C ILE A 117 6.98 -20.29 8.26
N TRP A 118 7.51 -19.30 8.97
CA TRP A 118 6.72 -18.17 9.48
C TRP A 118 6.71 -16.98 8.52
N TRP A 119 7.59 -16.94 7.52
CA TRP A 119 7.70 -15.80 6.60
C TRP A 119 6.40 -15.52 5.86
N ILE A 120 5.78 -16.57 5.31
CA ILE A 120 4.52 -16.44 4.56
C ILE A 120 3.38 -15.97 5.47
N PRO A 121 3.05 -16.63 6.59
CA PRO A 121 1.95 -16.17 7.44
C PRO A 121 2.20 -14.78 8.02
N PHE A 122 3.42 -14.46 8.46
CA PHE A 122 3.73 -13.13 8.99
C PHE A 122 3.67 -12.06 7.90
N GLY A 123 4.15 -12.36 6.69
CA GLY A 123 4.07 -11.45 5.55
C GLY A 123 2.63 -11.12 5.17
N ILE A 124 1.74 -12.11 5.14
CA ILE A 124 0.32 -11.90 4.84
C ILE A 124 -0.37 -11.10 5.96
N ILE A 125 -0.11 -11.43 7.24
CA ILE A 125 -0.67 -10.71 8.39
C ILE A 125 -0.22 -9.25 8.37
N LEU A 126 1.08 -9.03 8.17
CA LEU A 126 1.68 -7.70 8.10
C LEU A 126 1.08 -6.87 6.96
N TRP A 127 1.01 -7.44 5.76
CA TRP A 127 0.41 -6.77 4.62
C TRP A 127 -1.05 -6.38 4.89
N SER A 128 -1.82 -7.31 5.43
CA SER A 128 -3.23 -7.09 5.73
C SER A 128 -3.41 -6.02 6.82
N GLY A 129 -2.59 -6.04 7.88
CA GLY A 129 -2.64 -5.05 8.95
C GLY A 129 -2.20 -3.65 8.50
N ILE A 130 -1.17 -3.54 7.65
CA ILE A 130 -0.77 -2.26 7.05
C ILE A 130 -1.89 -1.73 6.16
N LYS A 131 -2.46 -2.56 5.29
CA LYS A 131 -3.59 -2.16 4.42
C LYS A 131 -4.78 -1.69 5.24
N ASP A 132 -5.13 -2.41 6.30
CA ASP A 132 -6.21 -2.03 7.21
C ASP A 132 -5.94 -0.71 7.94
N SER A 133 -4.70 -0.48 8.42
CA SER A 133 -4.32 0.80 9.04
C SER A 133 -4.42 1.99 8.09
N HIS A 134 -4.30 1.76 6.78
CA HIS A 134 -4.52 2.76 5.74
C HIS A 134 -6.00 2.88 5.35
N ALA A 135 -6.84 1.89 5.62
CA ALA A 135 -8.28 1.98 5.45
C ALA A 135 -8.94 2.74 6.62
N GLN A 136 -8.45 2.52 7.84
CA GLN A 136 -8.83 3.26 9.04
C GLN A 136 -8.58 4.75 8.82
N SER A 137 -9.64 5.57 8.87
CA SER A 137 -9.73 7.01 8.49
C SER A 137 -10.16 7.36 7.05
N SER A 138 -10.50 6.38 6.22
CA SER A 138 -11.09 6.60 4.89
C SER A 138 -12.57 6.20 4.85
N ALA A 139 -13.28 6.74 3.86
CA ALA A 139 -14.68 6.46 3.57
C ALA A 139 -14.95 4.97 3.32
N HIS A 140 -13.91 4.15 3.10
CA HIS A 140 -14.05 2.70 2.96
C HIS A 140 -14.60 2.00 4.23
N GLU A 141 -14.62 2.67 5.39
CA GLU A 141 -15.22 2.16 6.64
C GLU A 141 -16.62 2.71 6.97
N GLU A 142 -17.08 3.77 6.30
CA GLU A 142 -18.32 4.48 6.65
C GLU A 142 -19.54 3.87 5.90
N PRO A 143 -20.75 3.77 6.52
CA PRO A 143 -21.96 3.28 5.85
C PRO A 143 -22.30 4.08 4.58
N GLU A 144 -22.86 3.40 3.59
CA GLU A 144 -23.13 3.92 2.24
C GLU A 144 -24.40 4.82 2.21
N ALA A 145 -24.36 5.94 2.95
CA ALA A 145 -25.38 6.99 2.96
C ALA A 145 -24.81 8.35 2.53
N ASP A 146 -23.76 8.31 1.73
CA ASP A 146 -22.84 9.42 1.47
C ASP A 146 -22.95 9.86 -0.01
N ASP A 147 -23.12 11.16 -0.29
CA ASP A 147 -23.19 11.69 -1.68
C ASP A 147 -22.07 12.73 -1.93
N PRO A 148 -20.81 12.29 -2.05
CA PRO A 148 -19.68 13.19 -2.19
C PRO A 148 -19.69 13.98 -3.51
N ILE A 149 -20.44 13.51 -4.52
CA ILE A 149 -20.59 14.21 -5.81
C ILE A 149 -21.36 15.53 -5.60
N ARG A 150 -22.34 15.54 -4.69
CA ARG A 150 -23.16 16.70 -4.35
C ARG A 150 -22.73 17.46 -3.10
N GLU A 151 -21.67 17.03 -2.44
CA GLU A 151 -21.16 17.69 -1.23
C GLU A 151 -19.78 18.32 -1.41
N LEU A 152 -18.86 17.64 -2.12
CA LEU A 152 -17.50 18.14 -2.24
C LEU A 152 -17.44 19.27 -3.27
N LEU A 153 -16.70 20.31 -2.88
CA LEU A 153 -16.50 21.51 -3.69
C LEU A 153 -15.12 21.47 -4.33
N THR A 154 -15.05 22.01 -5.53
CA THR A 154 -13.78 22.33 -6.18
C THR A 154 -13.13 23.56 -5.52
N ASN A 155 -11.86 23.80 -5.81
CA ASN A 155 -11.17 25.07 -5.50
C ASN A 155 -11.88 26.33 -6.03
N THR A 156 -12.83 26.18 -6.96
CA THR A 156 -13.66 27.27 -7.51
C THR A 156 -15.05 27.38 -6.87
N GLY A 157 -15.37 26.54 -5.87
CA GLY A 157 -16.66 26.52 -5.19
C GLY A 157 -17.80 25.85 -5.97
N ARG A 158 -17.51 25.21 -7.10
CA ARG A 158 -18.46 24.41 -7.89
C ARG A 158 -18.39 22.94 -7.50
N ARG A 159 -19.52 22.23 -7.57
CA ARG A 159 -19.59 20.78 -7.35
C ARG A 159 -19.33 19.99 -8.64
N LEU A 160 -19.05 18.69 -8.51
CA LEU A 160 -18.79 17.83 -9.67
C LEU A 160 -20.04 17.62 -10.53
N ASP A 161 -21.22 17.44 -9.93
CA ASP A 161 -22.50 17.38 -10.66
C ASP A 161 -22.75 18.66 -11.48
N GLU A 162 -22.58 19.83 -10.86
CA GLU A 162 -22.79 21.11 -11.55
C GLU A 162 -21.87 21.35 -12.75
N LEU A 163 -20.66 20.78 -12.74
CA LEU A 163 -19.74 20.84 -13.88
C LEU A 163 -20.13 19.80 -14.93
N ALA A 164 -20.45 18.59 -14.48
CA ALA A 164 -20.81 17.46 -15.32
C ALA A 164 -22.17 17.60 -16.00
N ASP A 165 -23.09 18.40 -15.47
CA ASP A 165 -24.38 18.70 -16.12
C ASP A 165 -24.22 19.65 -17.31
N VAL A 166 -23.15 20.46 -17.33
CA VAL A 166 -22.89 21.43 -18.41
C VAL A 166 -22.14 20.77 -19.57
N ALA A 167 -21.13 19.97 -19.27
CA ALA A 167 -20.32 19.26 -20.25
C ALA A 167 -19.68 18.02 -19.62
N PRO A 168 -19.31 17.00 -20.40
CA PRO A 168 -18.57 15.85 -19.88
C PRO A 168 -17.26 16.27 -19.20
N GLN A 169 -16.96 15.67 -18.05
CA GLN A 169 -15.76 15.95 -17.26
C GLN A 169 -14.85 14.74 -17.23
N MET A 170 -13.58 14.93 -17.57
CA MET A 170 -12.52 13.97 -17.30
C MET A 170 -12.06 14.14 -15.86
N VAL A 171 -12.50 13.23 -15.00
CA VAL A 171 -12.18 13.20 -13.58
C VAL A 171 -10.90 12.40 -13.38
N VAL A 172 -9.82 13.08 -13.00
CA VAL A 172 -8.48 12.52 -12.82
C VAL A 172 -8.16 12.38 -11.33
N PHE A 173 -8.16 11.14 -10.84
CA PHE A 173 -7.88 10.80 -9.44
C PHE A 173 -6.38 10.63 -9.18
N LEU A 174 -5.82 11.49 -8.33
CA LEU A 174 -4.41 11.56 -7.96
C LEU A 174 -4.19 11.12 -6.51
N ARG A 175 -3.26 10.19 -6.29
CA ARG A 175 -2.97 9.64 -4.96
C ARG A 175 -2.33 10.64 -4.00
N HIS A 176 -1.06 11.01 -4.19
CA HIS A 176 -0.38 11.98 -3.31
C HIS A 176 0.59 12.89 -4.08
N ALA A 177 0.77 14.12 -3.58
CA ALA A 177 1.63 15.16 -4.18
C ALA A 177 3.10 14.72 -4.37
N GLY A 178 3.58 13.80 -3.53
CA GLY A 178 4.91 13.20 -3.63
C GLY A 178 5.07 12.05 -4.62
N CYS A 179 3.98 11.54 -5.21
CA CYS A 179 4.01 10.38 -6.09
C CYS A 179 4.53 10.77 -7.47
N THR A 180 5.57 10.07 -7.94
CA THR A 180 6.14 10.26 -9.28
C THR A 180 5.10 10.11 -10.39
N PHE A 181 4.20 9.14 -10.27
CA PHE A 181 3.16 8.88 -11.27
C PHE A 181 2.03 9.93 -11.28
N CYS A 182 1.70 10.50 -10.11
CA CYS A 182 0.75 11.62 -10.06
C CYS A 182 1.34 12.86 -10.72
N ARG A 183 2.62 13.15 -10.46
CA ARG A 183 3.38 14.23 -11.12
C ARG A 183 3.49 14.02 -12.63
N GLN A 184 3.67 12.77 -13.06
CA GLN A 184 3.63 12.41 -14.47
C GLN A 184 2.24 12.66 -15.08
N SER A 185 1.17 12.27 -14.40
CA SER A 185 -0.20 12.49 -14.86
C SER A 185 -0.52 13.98 -15.03
N LEU A 186 -0.06 14.82 -14.09
CA LEU A 186 -0.19 16.29 -14.19
C LEU A 186 0.55 16.84 -15.41
N ALA A 187 1.79 16.40 -15.64
CA ALA A 187 2.57 16.81 -16.80
C ALA A 187 1.93 16.35 -18.12
N ASP A 188 1.43 15.12 -18.15
CA ASP A 188 0.77 14.55 -19.33
C ASP A 188 -0.50 15.31 -19.67
N ILE A 189 -1.37 15.55 -18.68
CA ILE A 189 -2.60 16.35 -18.85
C ILE A 189 -2.26 17.76 -19.31
N SER A 190 -1.28 18.42 -18.68
CA SER A 190 -0.84 19.77 -19.08
C SER A 190 -0.45 19.82 -20.56
N ALA A 191 0.27 18.80 -21.05
CA ALA A 191 0.69 18.72 -22.45
C ALA A 191 -0.46 18.50 -23.44
N VAL A 192 -1.51 17.76 -23.07
CA VAL A 192 -2.63 17.42 -23.97
C VAL A 192 -3.93 18.17 -23.68
N ARG A 193 -3.95 19.04 -22.67
CA ARG A 193 -5.12 19.78 -22.16
C ARG A 193 -5.97 20.39 -23.28
N LYS A 194 -5.34 21.18 -24.17
CA LYS A 194 -6.04 21.87 -25.27
C LYS A 194 -6.78 20.89 -26.19
N GLN A 195 -6.25 19.68 -26.37
CA GLN A 195 -6.88 18.66 -27.22
C GLN A 195 -8.05 17.99 -26.51
N ILE A 196 -7.97 17.79 -25.20
CA ILE A 196 -9.08 17.29 -24.38
C ILE A 196 -10.23 18.30 -24.42
N GLU A 197 -9.94 19.57 -24.13
CA GLU A 197 -10.93 20.67 -24.14
C GLU A 197 -11.55 20.88 -25.53
N ALA A 198 -10.76 20.75 -26.60
CA ALA A 198 -11.26 20.84 -27.98
C ALA A 198 -12.26 19.73 -28.34
N ASN A 199 -12.27 18.60 -27.63
CA ASN A 199 -13.28 17.55 -27.79
C ASN A 199 -14.56 17.82 -26.97
N GLY A 200 -14.68 18.99 -26.33
CA GLY A 200 -15.82 19.34 -25.47
C GLY A 200 -15.74 18.78 -24.06
N CYS A 201 -14.58 18.25 -23.66
CA CYS A 201 -14.38 17.65 -22.34
C CYS A 201 -13.72 18.64 -21.38
N GLY A 202 -14.36 18.91 -20.24
CA GLY A 202 -13.71 19.55 -19.11
C GLY A 202 -12.74 18.61 -18.39
N ILE A 203 -11.89 19.16 -17.52
CA ILE A 203 -10.92 18.37 -16.73
C ILE A 203 -11.10 18.76 -15.26
N VAL A 204 -11.26 17.76 -14.40
CA VAL A 204 -11.37 17.93 -12.94
C VAL A 204 -10.37 17.01 -12.26
N PHE A 205 -9.53 17.55 -11.39
CA PHE A 205 -8.65 16.72 -10.56
C PHE A 205 -9.31 16.36 -9.22
N VAL A 206 -9.02 15.17 -8.71
CA VAL A 206 -9.35 14.77 -7.34
C VAL A 206 -8.06 14.35 -6.66
N HIS A 207 -7.78 14.81 -5.44
CA HIS A 207 -6.54 14.47 -4.73
C HIS A 207 -6.74 14.28 -3.23
N LEU A 208 -5.84 13.54 -2.59
CA LEU A 208 -5.90 13.26 -1.14
C LEU A 208 -5.29 14.36 -0.27
N GLY A 209 -4.53 15.30 -0.86
CA GLY A 209 -3.98 16.44 -0.13
C GLY A 209 -5.08 17.39 0.35
N GLN A 210 -4.83 18.10 1.44
CA GLN A 210 -5.64 19.28 1.81
C GLN A 210 -5.39 20.40 0.79
N GLU A 211 -6.29 21.38 0.68
CA GLU A 211 -6.00 22.64 -0.03
C GLU A 211 -5.02 23.50 0.78
N ASP A 212 -3.81 22.97 0.98
CA ASP A 212 -2.66 23.64 1.60
C ASP A 212 -1.67 24.14 0.54
N ASP A 213 -0.79 25.06 0.93
CA ASP A 213 0.19 25.69 0.02
C ASP A 213 1.01 24.66 -0.75
N ASP A 214 1.40 23.56 -0.10
CA ASP A 214 2.17 22.48 -0.71
C ASP A 214 1.42 21.75 -1.84
N SER A 215 0.12 21.51 -1.69
CA SER A 215 -0.69 20.86 -2.74
C SER A 215 -0.89 21.81 -3.92
N ILE A 216 -1.17 23.08 -3.62
CA ILE A 216 -1.35 24.15 -4.62
C ILE A 216 -0.07 24.35 -5.46
N ASP A 217 1.10 24.36 -4.82
CA ASP A 217 2.38 24.57 -5.49
C ASP A 217 2.71 23.46 -6.50
N VAL A 218 2.25 22.23 -6.25
CA VAL A 218 2.40 21.14 -7.22
C VAL A 218 1.59 21.40 -8.49
N PHE A 219 0.32 21.82 -8.38
CA PHE A 219 -0.50 22.14 -9.55
C PHE A 219 0.06 23.35 -10.33
N LYS A 220 0.49 24.40 -9.61
CA LYS A 220 1.14 25.58 -10.20
C LYS A 220 2.39 25.21 -10.98
N LYS A 221 3.23 24.33 -10.44
CA LYS A 221 4.46 23.87 -11.09
C LYS A 221 4.21 23.24 -12.46
N TYR A 222 3.06 22.58 -12.64
CA TYR A 222 2.68 21.94 -13.91
C TYR A 222 1.74 22.80 -14.77
N GLY A 223 1.43 24.04 -14.36
CA GLY A 223 0.58 24.96 -15.11
C GLY A 223 -0.87 24.50 -15.26
N VAL A 224 -1.40 23.85 -14.22
CA VAL A 224 -2.76 23.30 -14.18
C VAL A 224 -3.52 23.74 -12.93
N ASP A 225 -3.06 24.79 -12.25
CA ASP A 225 -3.67 25.34 -11.03
C ASP A 225 -5.00 26.07 -11.28
N ASP A 226 -5.24 26.48 -12.52
CA ASP A 226 -6.49 27.09 -12.97
C ASP A 226 -7.61 26.07 -13.23
N LEU A 227 -7.27 24.78 -13.35
CA LEU A 227 -8.26 23.72 -13.54
C LEU A 227 -9.02 23.43 -12.22
N PRO A 228 -10.31 23.07 -12.30
CA PRO A 228 -11.06 22.61 -11.15
C PRO A 228 -10.39 21.40 -10.48
N ARG A 229 -10.26 21.44 -9.15
CA ARG A 229 -9.75 20.33 -8.35
C ARG A 229 -10.53 20.17 -7.05
N ILE A 230 -10.69 18.93 -6.59
CA ILE A 230 -11.41 18.56 -5.37
C ILE A 230 -10.41 17.89 -4.41
N SER A 231 -10.35 18.42 -3.18
CA SER A 231 -9.65 17.79 -2.07
C SER A 231 -10.57 16.75 -1.42
N ASP A 232 -10.17 15.47 -1.49
CA ASP A 232 -10.89 14.34 -0.90
C ASP A 232 -9.95 13.48 -0.03
N PRO A 233 -9.48 14.00 1.12
CA PRO A 233 -8.56 13.28 2.01
C PRO A 233 -9.17 12.00 2.59
N ARG A 234 -10.51 11.92 2.64
CA ARG A 234 -11.24 10.75 3.15
C ARG A 234 -11.53 9.72 2.06
N CYS A 235 -11.15 9.92 0.81
CA CYS A 235 -11.40 8.97 -0.28
C CYS A 235 -12.90 8.70 -0.57
N ARG A 236 -13.81 9.65 -0.28
CA ARG A 236 -15.25 9.52 -0.50
C ARG A 236 -15.60 9.41 -1.99
N LEU A 237 -15.07 10.30 -2.84
CA LEU A 237 -15.22 10.23 -4.30
C LEU A 237 -14.48 9.03 -4.89
N TYR A 238 -13.32 8.67 -4.34
CA TYR A 238 -12.59 7.48 -4.81
C TYR A 238 -13.46 6.23 -4.67
N ARG A 239 -14.06 6.03 -3.49
CA ARG A 239 -15.01 4.95 -3.24
C ARG A 239 -16.21 4.99 -4.20
N GLN A 240 -16.80 6.17 -4.41
CA GLN A 240 -17.94 6.36 -5.31
C GLN A 240 -17.63 5.95 -6.76
N PHE A 241 -16.39 6.18 -7.21
CA PHE A 241 -15.92 5.78 -8.54
C PHE A 241 -15.29 4.37 -8.57
N GLY A 242 -15.49 3.57 -7.51
CA GLY A 242 -15.00 2.18 -7.42
C GLY A 242 -13.48 2.05 -7.36
N LEU A 243 -12.78 3.10 -6.93
CA LEU A 243 -11.33 3.08 -6.71
C LEU A 243 -11.04 2.61 -5.28
N ASP A 244 -10.63 1.35 -5.17
CA ASP A 244 -10.23 0.73 -3.89
C ASP A 244 -8.77 1.02 -3.51
N LEU A 245 -8.40 0.62 -2.30
CA LEU A 245 -7.01 0.53 -1.87
C LEU A 245 -6.28 -0.59 -2.61
N GLY A 246 -5.12 -0.27 -3.17
CA GLY A 246 -4.30 -1.17 -3.97
C GLY A 246 -3.78 -2.40 -3.21
N GLY A 247 -3.55 -3.47 -3.95
CA GLY A 247 -2.88 -4.70 -3.50
C GLY A 247 -1.35 -4.59 -3.49
N PHE A 248 -0.68 -5.63 -2.97
CA PHE A 248 0.79 -5.65 -2.84
C PHE A 248 1.49 -5.55 -4.20
N SER A 249 1.03 -6.34 -5.18
CA SER A 249 1.58 -6.33 -6.54
C SER A 249 1.27 -5.05 -7.30
N GLU A 250 0.17 -4.37 -6.99
CA GLU A 250 -0.30 -3.15 -7.68
C GLU A 250 0.46 -1.90 -7.21
N LEU A 251 0.89 -1.88 -5.94
CA LEU A 251 1.59 -0.76 -5.31
C LEU A 251 3.11 -0.97 -5.21
N PHE A 252 3.57 -2.22 -5.00
CA PHE A 252 4.98 -2.56 -4.75
C PHE A 252 5.50 -3.67 -5.67
N GLY A 253 4.78 -3.98 -6.76
CA GLY A 253 5.26 -4.93 -7.75
C GLY A 253 6.58 -4.53 -8.39
N LEU A 254 7.34 -5.52 -8.86
CA LEU A 254 8.64 -5.33 -9.52
C LEU A 254 8.60 -4.28 -10.64
N ARG A 255 7.49 -4.27 -11.40
CA ARG A 255 7.23 -3.29 -12.47
C ARG A 255 7.08 -1.85 -11.94
N VAL A 256 6.44 -1.67 -10.79
CA VAL A 256 6.25 -0.37 -10.13
C VAL A 256 7.56 0.14 -9.57
N TRP A 257 8.39 -0.72 -8.97
CA TRP A 257 9.73 -0.37 -8.51
C TRP A 257 10.66 0.04 -9.65
N LEU A 258 10.72 -0.77 -10.72
CA LEU A 258 11.56 -0.48 -11.89
C LEU A 258 11.17 0.83 -12.58
N ARG A 259 9.86 1.06 -12.80
CA ARG A 259 9.39 2.34 -13.36
C ARG A 259 9.53 3.50 -12.38
N GLY A 260 9.24 3.30 -11.10
CA GLY A 260 9.36 4.32 -10.07
C GLY A 260 10.80 4.83 -9.94
N PHE A 261 11.78 3.91 -9.97
CA PHE A 261 13.20 4.25 -10.02
C PHE A 261 13.56 5.00 -11.32
N TRP A 262 13.15 4.48 -12.47
CA TRP A 262 13.44 5.10 -13.77
C TRP A 262 12.87 6.52 -13.87
N PHE A 263 11.58 6.72 -13.58
CA PHE A 263 10.94 8.02 -13.72
C PHE A 263 11.24 8.99 -12.57
N GLY A 264 11.48 8.47 -11.36
CA GLY A 264 11.86 9.28 -10.20
C GLY A 264 13.27 9.88 -10.34
N VAL A 265 14.20 9.15 -10.96
CA VAL A 265 15.61 9.56 -11.09
C VAL A 265 15.94 10.13 -12.48
N VAL A 266 15.39 9.57 -13.57
CA VAL A 266 15.80 9.90 -14.95
C VAL A 266 14.90 10.95 -15.60
N ASN A 267 13.60 10.96 -15.32
CA ASN A 267 12.63 11.90 -15.95
C ASN A 267 12.29 13.13 -15.08
N GLY A 268 13.03 13.39 -14.00
CA GLY A 268 12.97 14.66 -13.28
C GLY A 268 11.71 14.93 -12.44
N HIS A 269 10.78 13.97 -12.31
CA HIS A 269 9.58 14.17 -11.50
C HIS A 269 9.83 14.05 -9.99
N GLY A 270 10.93 13.40 -9.58
CA GLY A 270 11.41 13.31 -8.19
C GLY A 270 10.50 12.50 -7.24
N ILE A 271 11.05 12.09 -6.09
CA ILE A 271 10.31 11.44 -5.01
C ILE A 271 10.01 12.50 -3.95
N GLY A 272 8.73 12.84 -3.74
CA GLY A 272 8.32 13.82 -2.73
C GLY A 272 7.77 13.17 -1.46
N ALA A 273 7.55 13.99 -0.43
CA ALA A 273 6.95 13.53 0.81
C ALA A 273 5.56 12.89 0.57
N VAL A 274 5.29 11.82 1.31
CA VAL A 274 4.00 11.15 1.31
C VAL A 274 3.02 12.00 2.11
N LYS A 275 1.93 12.44 1.46
CA LYS A 275 0.82 13.16 2.08
C LYS A 275 -0.50 12.49 1.68
N GLY A 276 -1.35 12.17 2.66
CA GLY A 276 -2.60 11.45 2.41
C GLY A 276 -2.43 9.93 2.30
N ASN A 277 -3.48 9.24 1.87
CA ASN A 277 -3.52 7.78 1.84
C ASN A 277 -2.63 7.19 0.72
N SER A 278 -1.46 6.70 1.10
CA SER A 278 -0.56 5.99 0.19
C SER A 278 -1.12 4.69 -0.36
N PHE A 279 -2.27 4.15 0.00
CA PHE A 279 -2.71 2.89 -0.60
C PHE A 279 -3.81 3.10 -1.65
N GLN A 280 -4.35 4.32 -1.75
CA GLN A 280 -5.44 4.63 -2.67
C GLN A 280 -5.00 4.53 -4.14
N MET A 281 -5.76 3.80 -4.96
CA MET A 281 -5.44 3.66 -6.39
C MET A 281 -5.87 4.91 -7.18
N PRO A 282 -5.06 5.35 -8.18
CA PRO A 282 -5.45 6.39 -9.11
C PRO A 282 -6.42 5.86 -10.16
N GLY A 283 -7.07 6.77 -10.87
CA GLY A 283 -8.06 6.45 -11.90
C GLY A 283 -8.35 7.65 -12.78
N VAL A 284 -8.85 7.41 -13.99
CA VAL A 284 -9.34 8.47 -14.86
C VAL A 284 -10.68 8.04 -15.42
N TYR A 285 -11.70 8.86 -15.23
CA TYR A 285 -13.06 8.55 -15.65
C TYR A 285 -13.64 9.71 -16.44
N LEU A 286 -14.46 9.39 -17.42
CA LEU A 286 -15.30 10.34 -18.11
C LEU A 286 -16.68 10.31 -17.45
N TYR A 287 -17.12 11.46 -16.93
CA TYR A 287 -18.34 11.57 -16.13
C TYR A 287 -19.23 12.69 -16.68
N HIS A 288 -20.52 12.38 -16.88
CA HIS A 288 -21.50 13.32 -17.41
C HIS A 288 -22.90 13.00 -16.87
N CYS A 289 -23.65 14.01 -16.43
CA CYS A 289 -25.05 13.88 -15.99
C CYS A 289 -25.36 12.69 -15.06
N GLY A 290 -24.50 12.42 -14.07
CA GLY A 290 -24.73 11.33 -13.12
C GLY A 290 -24.19 9.96 -13.54
N ILE A 291 -23.59 9.84 -14.73
CA ILE A 291 -23.17 8.56 -15.32
C ILE A 291 -21.68 8.59 -15.64
N VAL A 292 -21.00 7.48 -15.37
CA VAL A 292 -19.63 7.24 -15.86
C VAL A 292 -19.75 6.68 -17.28
N LEU A 293 -19.32 7.45 -18.27
CA LEU A 293 -19.41 7.11 -19.70
C LEU A 293 -18.32 6.10 -20.09
N ASP A 294 -17.08 6.36 -19.68
CA ASP A 294 -15.95 5.44 -19.84
C ASP A 294 -14.92 5.67 -18.73
N GLY A 295 -13.96 4.76 -18.57
CA GLY A 295 -12.94 4.88 -17.54
C GLY A 295 -11.71 4.03 -17.78
N PHE A 296 -10.58 4.56 -17.32
CA PHE A 296 -9.35 3.83 -17.17
C PHE A 296 -9.08 3.57 -15.68
N ARG A 297 -9.42 2.36 -15.23
CA ARG A 297 -9.01 1.85 -13.92
C ARG A 297 -7.59 1.32 -14.03
N HIS A 298 -6.67 1.86 -13.22
CA HIS A 298 -5.28 1.42 -13.22
C HIS A 298 -5.18 0.01 -12.61
N GLU A 299 -4.53 -0.93 -13.32
CA GLU A 299 -4.17 -2.26 -12.77
C GLU A 299 -2.87 -2.18 -11.97
N SER A 300 -1.99 -1.24 -12.31
CA SER A 300 -0.87 -0.84 -11.47
C SER A 300 -0.79 0.67 -11.35
N ALA A 301 -0.24 1.16 -10.22
CA ALA A 301 -0.03 2.59 -10.01
C ALA A 301 0.87 3.28 -11.06
N SER A 302 1.51 2.50 -11.96
CA SER A 302 2.42 2.97 -13.01
C SER A 302 1.83 2.97 -14.42
N ASP A 303 0.55 2.64 -14.56
CA ASP A 303 -0.12 2.63 -15.86
C ASP A 303 -0.33 4.07 -16.36
N ARG A 304 -0.41 4.24 -17.69
CA ARG A 304 -0.53 5.56 -18.31
C ARG A 304 -1.73 5.56 -19.26
N PRO A 305 -2.82 6.28 -18.92
CA PRO A 305 -3.98 6.38 -19.79
C PRO A 305 -3.65 7.12 -21.09
N ASN A 306 -4.36 6.78 -22.17
CA ASN A 306 -4.40 7.63 -23.36
C ASN A 306 -5.54 8.64 -23.23
N TYR A 307 -5.24 9.78 -22.61
CA TYR A 307 -6.24 10.81 -22.28
C TYR A 307 -7.00 11.33 -23.50
N ILE A 308 -6.33 11.49 -24.65
CA ILE A 308 -6.98 11.98 -25.88
C ILE A 308 -7.97 10.94 -26.41
N ALA A 309 -7.59 9.66 -26.39
CA ALA A 309 -8.49 8.58 -26.82
C ALA A 309 -9.74 8.51 -25.94
N LEU A 310 -9.59 8.69 -24.62
CA LEU A 310 -10.71 8.75 -23.68
C LEU A 310 -11.63 9.95 -23.98
N ALA A 311 -11.07 11.14 -24.19
CA ALA A 311 -11.83 12.35 -24.51
C ALA A 311 -12.59 12.26 -25.85
N ARG A 312 -12.08 11.49 -26.82
CA ARG A 312 -12.75 11.32 -28.13
C ARG A 312 -14.02 10.49 -28.06
N GLN A 313 -14.19 9.65 -27.04
CA GLN A 313 -15.37 8.80 -26.93
C GLN A 313 -16.67 9.59 -26.75
N ILE A 314 -16.59 10.80 -26.18
CA ILE A 314 -17.71 11.75 -26.06
C ILE A 314 -18.38 11.97 -27.43
N GLN A 315 -17.58 12.21 -28.47
CA GLN A 315 -18.09 12.49 -29.81
C GLN A 315 -18.74 11.28 -30.47
N VAL A 316 -18.40 10.06 -30.05
CA VAL A 316 -18.98 8.83 -30.58
C VAL A 316 -20.37 8.60 -29.99
N GLU A 317 -20.55 8.86 -28.69
CA GLU A 317 -21.85 8.72 -28.02
C GLU A 317 -22.85 9.80 -28.43
N ASP A 318 -22.43 11.07 -28.55
CA ASP A 318 -23.29 12.15 -29.05
C ASP A 318 -23.85 11.82 -30.45
N ASN A 319 -23.03 11.21 -31.32
CA ASN A 319 -23.45 10.78 -32.65
C ASN A 319 -24.32 9.51 -32.64
N ALA A 320 -24.21 8.66 -31.62
CA ALA A 320 -25.02 7.45 -31.49
C ALA A 320 -26.42 7.74 -30.92
N ILE A 321 -26.57 8.82 -30.13
CA ILE A 321 -27.85 9.26 -29.55
C ILE A 321 -28.63 10.16 -30.53
N ALA A 322 -27.96 10.77 -31.51
CA ALA A 322 -28.55 11.65 -32.51
C ALA A 322 -29.11 10.92 -33.77
N VAL A 323 -29.17 9.58 -33.78
CA VAL A 323 -29.72 8.75 -34.88
C VAL A 323 -30.96 8.00 -34.40
#